data_AF-A0A7V9V2V4-F1
#
_entry.id   AF-A0A7V9V2V4-F1
#
_cell.length_a   1.000
_cell.length_b   1.000
_cell.length_c   1.000
_cell.angle_alpha   90.00
_cell.angle_beta   90.00
_cell.angle_gamma   90.00
#
_symmetry.space_group_name_H-M   'P 1'
#
loop_
_entity.id
_entity.type
_entity.pdbx_description
1 polymer ?
#
loop_
_entity_poly.entity_id
_entity_poly.type
_entity_poly.pdbx_seq_one_letter_code
_entity_poly.pdbx_strand_id
1 'polypeptide(L)'
;MATTPGAYFEQSTKWAAANYLTSWPTGFGIKELVAMLEKEPGPGVIFADPQWGNPRTALQVYARRFPKLRVVPVTAEFTDAAKRRELRDIARRMGPTRLLIFSAGAASARGEMWTRDAEREMCDTRTEIKAWPRQMPIVVCRF
;
A
#
# COMPACT_ATOMS: atom_id res chain seq x y z
N MET A 1 5.46 18.74 3.84
CA MET A 1 4.34 18.86 4.79
C MET A 1 3.79 17.47 5.06
N ALA A 2 3.53 17.11 6.32
CA ALA A 2 2.89 15.84 6.64
C ALA A 2 1.46 15.82 6.08
N THR A 3 1.11 14.81 5.29
CA THR A 3 -0.26 14.59 4.83
C THR A 3 -1.15 14.34 6.05
N THR A 4 -1.94 15.34 6.46
CA THR A 4 -2.92 15.17 7.53
C THR A 4 -4.15 14.45 6.98
N PRO A 5 -4.95 13.78 7.83
CA PRO A 5 -6.26 13.27 7.40
C PRO A 5 -7.15 14.36 6.76
N GLY A 6 -7.02 15.61 7.20
CA GLY A 6 -7.70 16.78 6.60
C GLY A 6 -7.33 17.00 5.13
N ALA A 7 -6.04 16.99 4.81
CA ALA A 7 -5.57 17.11 3.42
C ALA A 7 -6.06 15.97 2.52
N TYR A 8 -6.21 14.75 3.08
CA TYR A 8 -6.85 13.64 2.35
C TYR A 8 -8.31 13.94 2.04
N PHE A 9 -9.09 14.48 2.98
CA PHE A 9 -10.49 14.82 2.73
C PHE A 9 -10.66 15.95 1.71
N GLU A 10 -9.80 16.96 1.75
CA GLU A 10 -9.82 18.09 0.79
C GLU A 10 -9.53 17.64 -0.65
N GLN A 11 -8.68 16.63 -0.82
CA GLN A 11 -8.27 16.10 -2.12
C GLN A 11 -9.10 14.91 -2.60
N SER A 12 -10.05 14.43 -1.78
CA SER A 12 -10.81 13.23 -2.04
C SER A 12 -12.27 13.52 -2.39
N THR A 13 -12.96 12.52 -2.92
CA THR A 13 -14.37 12.69 -3.32
C THR A 13 -15.28 12.81 -2.10
N LYS A 14 -16.43 13.50 -2.24
CA LYS A 14 -17.46 13.55 -1.18
C LYS A 14 -17.85 12.16 -0.66
N TRP A 15 -17.88 11.16 -1.56
CA TRP A 15 -18.11 9.76 -1.21
C TRP A 15 -17.00 9.20 -0.31
N ALA A 16 -15.73 9.43 -0.66
CA ALA A 16 -14.60 8.96 0.12
C ALA A 16 -14.57 9.63 1.51
N ALA A 17 -14.92 10.91 1.59
CA ALA A 17 -15.05 11.59 2.88
C ALA A 17 -16.10 10.95 3.79
N ALA A 18 -17.29 10.66 3.24
CA ALA A 18 -18.38 10.02 3.99
C ALA A 18 -18.08 8.58 4.43
N ASN A 19 -17.29 7.84 3.63
CA ASN A 19 -17.00 6.43 3.88
C ASN A 19 -15.73 6.18 4.71
N TYR A 20 -14.85 7.18 4.84
CA TYR A 20 -13.61 7.05 5.60
C TYR A 20 -13.84 6.73 7.08
N LEU A 21 -14.83 7.35 7.72
CA LEU A 21 -15.11 7.09 9.15
C LEU A 21 -16.02 5.88 9.37
N THR A 22 -16.88 5.57 8.41
CA THR A 22 -17.98 4.61 8.60
C THR A 22 -17.68 3.22 8.03
N SER A 23 -16.87 3.14 6.98
CA SER A 23 -16.67 1.90 6.22
C SER A 23 -15.22 1.65 5.83
N TRP A 24 -14.27 2.49 6.21
CA TRP A 24 -12.86 2.37 5.79
C TRP A 24 -12.30 0.95 5.93
N PRO A 25 -12.29 0.29 7.10
CA PRO A 25 -11.64 -1.02 7.24
C PRO A 25 -12.25 -2.09 6.32
N THR A 26 -13.48 -1.88 5.84
CA THR A 26 -14.22 -2.82 4.99
C THR A 26 -14.48 -2.30 3.57
N GLY A 27 -13.99 -1.12 3.24
CA GLY A 27 -14.24 -0.39 1.99
C GLY A 27 -12.93 -0.05 1.28
N PHE A 28 -13.00 0.79 0.25
CA PHE A 28 -11.83 1.29 -0.47
C PHE A 28 -10.93 0.23 -1.13
N GLY A 29 -11.44 -0.98 -1.42
CA GLY A 29 -10.62 -2.05 -2.01
C GLY A 29 -9.88 -2.91 -0.98
N ILE A 30 -10.05 -2.65 0.33
CA ILE A 30 -9.34 -3.39 1.39
C ILE A 30 -9.77 -4.86 1.44
N LYS A 31 -11.06 -5.17 1.24
CA LYS A 31 -11.54 -6.57 1.27
C LYS A 31 -10.95 -7.37 0.12
N GLU A 32 -10.92 -6.77 -1.05
CA GLU A 32 -10.34 -7.32 -2.27
C GLU A 32 -8.84 -7.51 -2.11
N LEU A 33 -8.15 -6.55 -1.49
CA LEU A 33 -6.75 -6.68 -1.15
C LEU A 33 -6.50 -7.83 -0.18
N VAL A 34 -7.25 -7.92 0.91
CA VAL A 34 -7.11 -9.01 1.89
C VAL A 34 -7.37 -10.36 1.23
N ALA A 35 -8.43 -10.48 0.42
CA ALA A 35 -8.73 -11.71 -0.31
C ALA A 35 -7.64 -12.11 -1.32
N MET A 36 -6.96 -11.12 -1.92
CA MET A 36 -5.77 -11.36 -2.74
C MET A 36 -4.60 -11.88 -1.91
N LEU A 37 -4.32 -11.26 -0.76
CA LEU A 37 -3.20 -11.63 0.12
C LEU A 37 -3.37 -13.02 0.75
N GLU A 38 -4.60 -13.43 1.07
CA GLU A 38 -4.89 -14.79 1.58
C GLU A 38 -4.49 -15.89 0.59
N LYS A 39 -4.51 -15.58 -0.71
CA LYS A 39 -4.20 -16.52 -1.80
C LYS A 39 -2.72 -16.54 -2.20
N GLU A 40 -1.87 -15.73 -1.58
CA GLU A 40 -0.44 -15.71 -1.91
C GLU A 40 0.18 -17.11 -1.73
N PRO A 41 1.10 -17.56 -2.61
CA PRO A 41 1.53 -18.95 -2.64
C PRO A 41 2.49 -19.33 -1.49
N GLY A 42 3.13 -18.36 -0.84
CA GLY A 42 4.20 -18.65 0.12
C GLY A 42 4.47 -17.53 1.13
N PRO A 43 5.48 -17.72 1.99
CA PRO A 43 5.91 -16.70 2.91
C PRO A 43 6.44 -15.48 2.17
N GLY A 44 6.35 -14.32 2.80
CA GLY A 44 6.69 -13.08 2.11
C GLY A 44 6.67 -11.84 2.96
N VAL A 45 7.04 -10.74 2.31
CA VAL A 45 7.05 -9.41 2.90
C VAL A 45 6.15 -8.47 2.11
N ILE A 46 5.42 -7.65 2.85
CA ILE A 46 4.60 -6.57 2.32
C ILE A 46 5.18 -5.26 2.84
N PHE A 47 5.74 -4.46 1.95
CA PHE A 47 6.07 -3.07 2.23
C PHE A 47 4.82 -2.21 2.02
N ALA A 48 4.37 -1.52 3.07
CA ALA A 48 3.14 -0.75 3.00
C ALA A 48 3.35 0.72 3.43
N ASP A 49 2.64 1.63 2.77
CA ASP A 49 2.67 3.07 3.08
C ASP A 49 2.31 3.32 4.56
N PRO A 50 3.17 4.00 5.35
CA PRO A 50 2.96 4.19 6.77
C PRO A 50 1.80 5.10 7.16
N GLN A 51 1.16 5.82 6.23
CA GLN A 51 0.15 6.82 6.54
C GLN A 51 -1.14 6.24 7.17
N TRP A 52 -1.63 6.90 8.21
CA TRP A 52 -2.98 6.69 8.76
C TRP A 52 -4.00 7.14 7.71
N GLY A 53 -4.92 6.27 7.33
CA GLY A 53 -5.80 6.49 6.17
C GLY A 53 -5.64 5.45 5.07
N ASN A 54 -4.55 4.70 5.12
CA ASN A 54 -3.99 3.99 3.97
C ASN A 54 -3.98 2.46 4.20
N PRO A 55 -3.71 1.65 3.15
CA PRO A 55 -3.74 0.19 3.19
C PRO A 55 -3.03 -0.42 4.38
N ARG A 56 -1.89 0.12 4.84
CA ARG A 56 -1.15 -0.42 5.98
C ARG A 56 -2.01 -0.59 7.24
N THR A 57 -2.79 0.43 7.62
CA THR A 57 -3.57 0.37 8.87
C THR A 57 -4.59 -0.76 8.78
N ALA A 58 -5.23 -0.91 7.62
CA ALA A 58 -6.13 -2.02 7.36
C ALA A 58 -5.40 -3.38 7.34
N LEU A 59 -4.22 -3.45 6.72
CA LEU A 59 -3.41 -4.68 6.69
C LEU A 59 -2.95 -5.12 8.08
N GLN A 60 -2.68 -4.19 8.99
CA GLN A 60 -2.35 -4.51 10.38
C GLN A 60 -3.55 -5.14 11.11
N VAL A 61 -4.77 -4.64 10.87
CA VAL A 61 -6.00 -5.25 11.41
C VAL A 61 -6.20 -6.68 10.88
N TYR A 62 -5.92 -6.90 9.60
CA TYR A 62 -6.14 -8.20 8.94
C TYR A 62 -4.93 -9.13 8.98
N ALA A 63 -3.81 -8.76 9.61
CA ALA A 63 -2.55 -9.52 9.56
C ALA A 63 -2.69 -11.00 9.95
N ARG A 64 -3.60 -11.31 10.88
CA ARG A 64 -3.89 -12.70 11.29
C ARG A 64 -4.45 -13.59 10.18
N ARG A 65 -5.04 -13.01 9.13
CA ARG A 65 -5.62 -13.74 7.99
C ARG A 65 -4.58 -14.24 6.99
N PHE A 66 -3.37 -13.68 7.02
CA PHE A 66 -2.26 -14.05 6.14
C PHE A 66 -0.98 -14.25 6.96
N PRO A 67 -0.93 -15.26 7.86
CA PRO A 67 0.13 -15.41 8.86
C PRO A 67 1.53 -15.64 8.26
N LYS A 68 1.60 -16.05 6.98
CA LYS A 68 2.85 -16.24 6.24
C LYS A 68 3.45 -14.93 5.70
N LEU A 69 2.69 -13.83 5.71
CA LEU A 69 3.14 -12.54 5.19
C LEU A 69 3.46 -11.59 6.33
N ARG A 70 4.65 -10.99 6.28
CA ARG A 70 5.07 -9.98 7.23
C ARG A 70 4.82 -8.59 6.66
N VAL A 71 3.95 -7.83 7.32
CA VAL A 71 3.72 -6.41 6.98
C VAL A 71 4.83 -5.58 7.61
N VAL A 72 5.64 -4.95 6.76
CA VAL A 72 6.72 -4.05 7.17
C VAL A 72 6.30 -2.62 6.80
N PRO A 73 6.23 -1.72 7.79
CA PRO A 73 6.00 -0.32 7.50
C PRO A 73 7.20 0.25 6.79
N VAL A 74 6.95 1.00 5.73
CA VAL A 74 8.02 1.70 5.07
C VAL A 74 8.46 2.90 5.90
N THR A 75 9.77 3.01 6.09
CA THR A 75 10.47 4.07 6.82
C THR A 75 11.04 5.11 5.83
N ALA A 76 11.69 6.15 6.34
CA ALA A 76 12.40 7.13 5.52
C ALA A 76 13.47 6.48 4.59
N GLU A 77 13.94 5.28 4.89
CA GLU A 77 14.92 4.56 4.07
C GLU A 77 14.42 4.30 2.65
N PHE A 78 13.10 4.22 2.43
CA PHE A 78 12.54 4.07 1.08
C PHE A 78 12.64 5.34 0.23
N THR A 79 13.03 6.50 0.76
CA THR A 79 13.28 7.69 -0.07
C THR A 79 14.60 7.56 -0.84
N ASP A 80 15.53 6.73 -0.36
CA ASP A 80 16.85 6.52 -0.95
C ASP A 80 16.87 5.32 -1.93
N ALA A 81 17.39 5.52 -3.14
CA ALA A 81 17.42 4.50 -4.19
C ALA A 81 18.38 3.33 -3.92
N ALA A 82 19.47 3.56 -3.19
CA ALA A 82 20.37 2.48 -2.79
C ALA A 82 19.70 1.62 -1.71
N LYS A 83 19.03 2.25 -0.76
CA LYS A 83 18.26 1.57 0.29
C LYS A 83 17.05 0.81 -0.24
N ARG A 84 16.31 1.34 -1.22
CA ARG A 84 15.24 0.57 -1.89
C ARG A 84 15.76 -0.70 -2.55
N ARG A 85 16.91 -0.63 -3.24
CA ARG A 85 17.57 -1.79 -3.84
C ARG A 85 18.02 -2.81 -2.79
N GLU A 86 18.62 -2.35 -1.70
CA GLU A 86 18.99 -3.20 -0.56
C GLU A 86 17.76 -3.92 0.03
N LEU A 87 16.66 -3.20 0.25
CA LEU A 87 15.41 -3.75 0.77
C LEU A 87 14.77 -4.74 -0.20
N ARG A 88 14.85 -4.47 -1.51
CA ARG A 88 14.44 -5.42 -2.57
C ARG A 88 15.23 -6.73 -2.49
N ASP A 89 16.54 -6.65 -2.29
CA ASP A 89 17.39 -7.83 -2.19
C ASP A 89 17.20 -8.60 -0.88
N ILE A 90 16.94 -7.91 0.23
CA ILE A 90 16.53 -8.55 1.49
C ILE A 90 15.21 -9.29 1.31
N ALA A 91 14.20 -8.65 0.69
CA ALA A 91 12.90 -9.25 0.45
C ALA A 91 12.98 -10.54 -0.37
N ARG A 92 13.89 -10.61 -1.35
CA ARG A 92 14.18 -11.83 -2.14
C ARG A 92 14.65 -13.00 -1.29
N ARG A 93 15.33 -12.74 -0.16
CA ARG A 93 15.79 -13.78 0.77
C ARG A 93 14.70 -14.23 1.74
N MET A 94 13.63 -13.45 1.91
CA MET A 94 12.55 -13.73 2.86
C MET A 94 11.50 -14.70 2.31
N GLY A 95 11.28 -14.71 0.99
CA GLY A 95 10.33 -15.63 0.38
C GLY A 95 9.88 -15.22 -1.02
N PRO A 96 9.07 -16.07 -1.68
CA PRO A 96 8.62 -15.83 -3.04
C PRO A 96 7.62 -14.66 -3.15
N THR A 97 6.86 -14.36 -2.09
CA THR A 97 5.89 -13.25 -2.09
C THR A 97 6.56 -11.96 -1.63
N ARG A 98 6.60 -10.98 -2.53
CA ARG A 98 7.26 -9.69 -2.34
C ARG A 98 6.35 -8.61 -2.89
N LEU A 99 5.75 -7.84 -1.99
CA LEU A 99 4.69 -6.90 -2.35
C LEU A 99 5.02 -5.50 -1.84
N LEU A 100 4.72 -4.51 -2.67
CA LEU A 100 4.72 -3.09 -2.33
C LEU A 100 3.28 -2.59 -2.49
N ILE A 101 2.70 -2.03 -1.44
CA ILE A 101 1.29 -1.62 -1.39
C ILE A 101 1.15 -0.17 -0.95
N PHE A 102 0.51 0.64 -1.78
CA PHE A 102 0.28 2.07 -1.55
C PHE A 102 -1.00 2.53 -2.25
N SER A 103 -1.47 3.75 -1.98
CA SER A 103 -2.59 4.35 -2.73
C SER A 103 -2.07 5.27 -3.84
N ALA A 104 -2.65 5.20 -5.03
CA ALA A 104 -2.22 5.98 -6.21
C ALA A 104 -2.64 7.45 -6.12
N GLY A 105 -1.98 8.26 -5.29
CA GLY A 105 -2.29 9.68 -5.12
C GLY A 105 -1.09 10.58 -5.38
N ALA A 106 -1.06 11.28 -6.52
CA ALA A 106 0.07 12.14 -6.91
C ALA A 106 0.12 13.51 -6.20
N ALA A 107 -0.94 13.90 -5.47
CA ALA A 107 -1.09 15.26 -4.94
C ALA A 107 -0.21 15.59 -3.71
N SER A 108 0.74 14.72 -3.35
CA SER A 108 1.72 14.99 -2.31
C SER A 108 3.11 14.50 -2.74
N ALA A 109 4.17 15.15 -2.25
CA ALA A 109 5.56 14.73 -2.49
C ALA A 109 5.80 13.25 -2.10
N ARG A 110 5.06 12.74 -1.11
CA ARG A 110 5.08 11.33 -0.71
C ARG A 110 4.37 10.43 -1.74
N GLY A 111 3.27 10.92 -2.29
CA GLY A 111 2.56 10.30 -3.41
C GLY A 111 3.43 10.15 -4.66
N GLU A 112 4.22 11.17 -4.99
CA GLU A 112 5.17 11.11 -6.09
C GLU A 112 6.30 10.10 -5.82
N MET A 113 6.85 10.07 -4.60
CA MET A 113 7.84 9.06 -4.19
C MET A 113 7.32 7.62 -4.41
N TRP A 114 6.07 7.34 -4.03
CA TRP A 114 5.48 6.02 -4.24
C TRP A 114 5.25 5.71 -5.71
N THR A 115 4.57 6.61 -6.40
CA THR A 115 4.05 6.39 -7.76
C THR A 115 5.17 6.46 -8.81
N ARG A 116 6.26 7.18 -8.56
CA ARG A 116 7.36 7.32 -9.53
C ARG A 116 8.64 6.61 -9.14
N ASP A 117 9.04 6.63 -7.87
CA ASP A 117 10.36 6.12 -7.48
C ASP A 117 10.30 4.69 -6.97
N ALA A 118 9.43 4.40 -6.01
CA ALA A 118 9.27 3.05 -5.49
C ALA A 118 8.67 2.11 -6.54
N GLU A 119 7.67 2.57 -7.30
CA GLU A 119 7.09 1.81 -8.41
C GLU A 119 8.13 1.48 -9.49
N ARG A 120 8.93 2.46 -9.95
CA ARG A 120 9.96 2.24 -10.98
C ARG A 120 11.03 1.22 -10.56
N GLU A 121 11.40 1.18 -9.29
CA GLU A 121 12.51 0.35 -8.81
C GLU A 121 12.07 -1.03 -8.27
N MET A 122 10.81 -1.14 -7.85
CA MET A 122 10.27 -2.27 -7.11
C MET A 122 8.89 -2.72 -7.62
N CYS A 123 8.56 -2.51 -8.89
CA CYS A 123 7.31 -3.00 -9.47
C CYS A 123 7.59 -3.70 -10.81
N ASP A 124 7.72 -5.01 -10.78
CA ASP A 124 7.79 -5.84 -11.99
C ASP A 124 6.37 -6.07 -12.54
N THR A 125 5.37 -6.17 -11.66
CA THR A 125 3.96 -6.30 -12.04
C THR A 125 3.08 -5.42 -11.17
N ARG A 126 2.16 -4.69 -11.80
CA ARG A 126 1.26 -3.72 -11.17
C ARG A 126 -0.18 -4.21 -11.23
N THR A 127 -0.88 -4.19 -10.10
CA THR A 127 -2.31 -4.45 -10.02
C THR A 127 -2.98 -3.31 -9.28
N GLU A 128 -4.03 -2.74 -9.88
CA GLU A 128 -4.85 -1.73 -9.23
C GLU A 128 -6.12 -2.35 -8.66
N ILE A 129 -6.42 -2.06 -7.40
CA ILE A 129 -7.65 -2.46 -6.74
C ILE A 129 -8.50 -1.21 -6.55
N LYS A 130 -9.67 -1.21 -7.19
CA LYS A 130 -10.60 -0.09 -7.18
C LYS A 130 -12.01 -0.59 -6.94
N ALA A 131 -12.57 -0.27 -5.78
CA ALA A 131 -13.94 -0.64 -5.44
C ALA A 131 -14.98 0.29 -6.09
N TRP A 132 -14.60 1.52 -6.46
CA TRP A 132 -15.52 2.53 -7.03
C TRP A 132 -14.90 3.37 -8.15
N PRO A 133 -15.65 3.78 -9.19
CA PRO A 133 -15.13 4.45 -10.39
C PRO A 133 -14.32 5.75 -10.17
N ARG A 134 -14.57 6.48 -9.08
CA ARG A 134 -13.85 7.74 -8.75
C ARG A 134 -12.94 7.62 -7.53
N GLN A 135 -12.78 6.41 -6.99
CA GLN A 135 -11.87 6.17 -5.90
C GLN A 135 -10.43 6.13 -6.41
N MET A 136 -9.52 6.68 -5.61
CA MET A 136 -8.08 6.44 -5.75
C MET A 136 -7.79 4.94 -5.56
N PRO A 137 -7.17 4.25 -6.54
CA PRO A 137 -6.93 2.83 -6.43
C PRO A 137 -5.83 2.53 -5.40
N ILE A 138 -5.93 1.36 -4.80
CA ILE A 138 -4.81 0.74 -4.10
C ILE A 138 -3.93 0.08 -5.17
N VAL A 139 -2.66 0.42 -5.18
CA VAL A 139 -1.66 -0.22 -6.04
C VAL A 139 -1.01 -1.36 -5.28
N VAL A 140 -0.96 -2.52 -5.92
CA VAL A 140 -0.21 -3.69 -5.48
C VAL A 140 0.87 -3.96 -6.53
N CYS A 141 2.12 -3.76 -6.12
CA CYS A 141 3.30 -4.02 -6.92
C CYS A 141 3.96 -5.32 -6.47
N ARG A 142 4.21 -6.24 -7.40
CA ARG A 142 5.02 -7.45 -7.19
C ARG A 142 6.40 -7.26 -7.81
N PHE A 143 7.46 -7.71 -7.15
CA PHE A 143 8.85 -7.50 -7.58
C PHE A 143 9.83 -8.54 -7.05
#